data_AF-A0A1M3L515-F1
#
_entry.id   AF-A0A1M3L515-F1
#
_cell.length_a   1.000
_cell.length_b   1.000
_cell.length_c   1.000
_cell.angle_alpha   90.00
_cell.angle_beta   90.00
_cell.angle_gamma   90.00
#
_symmetry.space_group_name_H-M   'P 1'
#
loop_
_entity.id
_entity.type
_entity.pdbx_description
1 polymer ?
#
loop_
_entity_poly.entity_id
_entity_poly.type
_entity_poly.pdbx_seq_one_letter_code
_entity_poly.pdbx_strand_id
1 'polypeptide(L)' 'MKIKDITGKSIEVTNLNKAIKQCKLCQNSPFLMDSGHTVGENYTFMLRQLDELKRKSKT' A
#
# COMPACT_ATOMS: atom_id res chain seq x y z
N MET A 1 -6.04 -10.86 -4.09
CA MET A 1 -6.37 -10.17 -2.80
C MET A 1 -6.58 -8.69 -3.10
N LYS A 2 -7.50 -8.02 -2.41
CA LYS A 2 -7.78 -6.59 -2.68
C LYS A 2 -7.46 -5.75 -1.45
N ILE A 3 -6.84 -4.60 -1.68
CA ILE A 3 -6.63 -3.55 -0.70
C ILE A 3 -7.24 -2.25 -1.23
N LYS A 4 -7.26 -1.21 -0.41
CA LYS A 4 -7.61 0.15 -0.86
C LYS A 4 -6.40 1.07 -0.79
N ASP A 5 -6.33 2.00 -1.73
CA ASP A 5 -5.45 3.16 -1.62
C ASP A 5 -6.04 4.21 -0.66
N ILE A 6 -5.29 5.28 -0.38
CA ILE A 6 -5.72 6.33 0.56
C ILE A 6 -6.98 7.09 0.09
N THR A 7 -7.30 7.04 -1.21
CA THR A 7 -8.52 7.63 -1.79
C THR A 7 -9.72 6.68 -1.75
N GLY A 8 -9.53 5.45 -1.29
CA GLY A 8 -10.55 4.41 -1.22
C GLY A 8 -10.66 3.56 -2.48
N LYS A 9 -9.83 3.80 -3.51
CA LYS A 9 -9.82 3.01 -4.75
C LYS A 9 -9.30 1.60 -4.46
N SER A 10 -10.01 0.61 -4.99
CA SER A 10 -9.60 -0.79 -4.83
C SER A 10 -8.42 -1.13 -5.74
N ILE A 11 -7.41 -1.78 -5.17
CA ILE A 11 -6.22 -2.27 -5.87
C ILE A 11 -6.15 -3.78 -5.74
N GLU A 12 -5.97 -4.44 -6.88
CA GLU A 12 -5.72 -5.88 -6.92
C GLU A 12 -4.24 -6.19 -6.67
N VAL A 13 -3.99 -7.02 -5.67
CA VAL A 13 -2.66 -7.48 -5.29
C VAL A 13 -2.48 -8.90 -5.81
N THR A 14 -1.56 -9.04 -6.77
CA THR A 14 -1.19 -10.32 -7.41
C THR A 14 0.02 -10.98 -6.75
N ASN A 15 0.92 -10.19 -6.15
CA ASN A 15 2.08 -10.69 -5.41
C ASN A 15 2.31 -9.88 -4.13
N LEU A 16 2.00 -10.49 -2.98
CA LEU A 16 2.03 -9.82 -1.68
C LEU A 16 3.42 -9.34 -1.27
N ASN A 17 4.45 -10.18 -1.41
CA ASN A 17 5.80 -9.81 -1.00
C ASN A 17 6.40 -8.71 -1.89
N LYS A 18 6.12 -8.72 -3.20
CA LYS A 18 6.53 -7.64 -4.11
C LYS A 18 5.82 -6.33 -3.77
N ALA A 19 4.51 -6.38 -3.52
CA ALA A 19 3.73 -5.20 -3.14
C ALA A 19 4.26 -4.57 -1.83
N ILE A 20 4.53 -5.37 -0.80
CA ILE A 20 5.12 -4.89 0.46
C ILE A 20 6.47 -4.23 0.23
N LYS A 21 7.34 -4.85 -0.59
CA LYS A 21 8.67 -4.29 -0.91
C LYS A 21 8.54 -2.93 -1.60
N GLN A 22 7.64 -2.79 -2.57
CA GLN A 22 7.39 -1.51 -3.23
C GLN A 22 6.88 -0.45 -2.25
N CYS A 23 5.92 -0.79 -1.39
CA CYS A 23 5.40 0.18 -0.42
C CYS A 23 6.48 0.70 0.53
N LYS A 24 7.37 -0.18 1.02
CA LYS A 24 8.49 0.24 1.87
C LYS A 24 9.49 1.16 1.14
N LEU A 25 9.70 0.96 -0.15
CA LEU A 25 10.59 1.82 -0.95
C LEU A 25 9.99 3.22 -1.17
N CYS A 26 8.67 3.31 -1.28
CA CYS A 26 7.97 4.55 -1.65
C CYS A 26 7.35 5.30 -0.47
N GLN A 27 7.32 4.73 0.75
CA GLN A 27 6.61 5.30 1.91
C GLN A 27 7.04 6.72 2.33
N ASN A 28 8.26 7.15 1.97
CA ASN A 28 8.80 8.48 2.27
C ASN A 28 8.76 9.43 1.06
N SER A 29 8.08 9.05 -0.03
CA SER A 29 8.03 9.85 -1.24
C SER A 29 7.27 11.18 -1.00
N PRO A 30 7.87 12.35 -1.30
CA PRO A 30 7.25 13.64 -1.04
C PRO A 30 6.36 14.14 -2.20
N PHE A 31 6.28 13.40 -3.32
CA PHE A 31 5.52 13.82 -4.49
C PHE A 31 4.01 13.79 -4.20
N LEU A 32 3.29 14.83 -4.61
CA LEU A 32 1.85 14.90 -4.44
C LEU A 32 1.10 14.13 -5.54
N MET A 33 -0.02 13.54 -5.17
CA MET A 33 -1.03 12.99 -6.06
C MET A 33 -2.16 14.02 -6.25
N ASP A 34 -3.00 13.84 -7.27
CA ASP A 34 -4.17 14.69 -7.53
C ASP A 34 -5.16 14.76 -6.34
N SER A 35 -5.13 13.76 -5.46
CA SER A 35 -5.93 13.73 -4.23
C SER A 35 -5.44 14.67 -3.13
N GLY A 36 -4.31 15.36 -3.32
CA GLY A 36 -3.68 16.21 -2.30
C GLY A 36 -2.84 15.46 -1.26
N HIS A 37 -2.83 14.13 -1.30
CA HIS A 37 -1.93 13.30 -0.50
C HIS A 37 -0.60 13.11 -1.22
N THR A 38 0.46 12.91 -0.44
CA THR A 38 1.72 12.43 -0.98
C THR A 38 1.64 10.98 -1.41
N VAL A 39 2.47 10.61 -2.37
CA VAL A 39 2.74 9.22 -2.75
C VAL A 39 3.17 8.43 -1.51
N GLY A 40 4.01 8.99 -0.65
CA GLY A 40 4.44 8.36 0.59
C GLY A 40 3.30 8.01 1.55
N GLU A 41 2.36 8.94 1.78
CA GLU A 41 1.16 8.69 2.58
C GLU A 41 0.32 7.56 2.00
N ASN A 42 0.12 7.55 0.67
CA ASN A 42 -0.63 6.50 0.00
C ASN A 42 0.02 5.12 0.18
N TYR A 43 1.32 5.02 -0.05
CA TYR A 43 2.05 3.76 0.12
C TYR A 43 2.13 3.31 1.58
N THR A 44 2.22 4.24 2.53
CA THR A 44 2.15 3.94 3.96
C THR A 44 0.79 3.38 4.36
N PHE A 45 -0.30 3.96 3.83
CA PHE A 45 -1.65 3.48 4.03
C PHE A 45 -1.86 2.07 3.47
N MET A 46 -1.39 1.81 2.25
CA MET A 46 -1.46 0.49 1.63
C MET A 46 -0.62 -0.55 2.38
N LEU A 47 0.57 -0.17 2.88
CA LEU A 47 1.49 -1.08 3.59
C LEU A 47 0.84 -1.72 4.82
N ARG A 48 0.05 -0.94 5.59
CA ARG A 48 -0.65 -1.44 6.78
C ARG A 48 -1.56 -2.63 6.45
N GLN A 49 -2.37 -2.50 5.39
CA GLN A 49 -3.27 -3.56 4.93
C GLN A 49 -2.49 -4.79 4.42
N LEU A 50 -1.38 -4.57 3.70
CA LEU A 50 -0.55 -5.67 3.20
C LEU A 50 0.13 -6.45 4.33
N ASP A 51 0.60 -5.77 5.39
CA ASP A 51 1.18 -6.43 6.55
C ASP A 51 0.14 -7.26 7.32
N GLU A 52 -1.11 -6.79 7.42
CA GLU A 52 -2.22 -7.57 7.96
C GLU A 52 -2.52 -8.82 7.13
N LEU A 53 -2.56 -8.69 5.80
CA LEU A 53 -2.74 -9.84 4.89
C LEU A 53 -1.61 -10.86 5.07
N LYS A 54 -0.36 -10.39 5.22
CA LYS A 54 0.80 -11.25 5.44
C LYS A 54 0.74 -11.98 6.78
N ARG A 55 0.26 -11.32 7.84
CA ARG A 55 0.03 -11.96 9.14
C ARG A 55 -1.03 -13.06 9.04
N LYS A 56 -2.16 -12.77 8.39
CA LYS A 56 -3.26 -13.73 8.18
C LYS A 56 -2.86 -14.94 7.34
N SER A 57 -1.97 -14.77 6.35
CA SER A 57 -1.49 -15.89 5.52
C SER A 57 -0.52 -16.85 6.22
N LYS A 58 -0.02 -16.49 7.42
CA LYS A 58 0.89 -17.31 8.21
C LYS A 58 0.18 -18.10 9.31
N THR A 59 -1.11 -17.87 9.50
CA THR A 59 -2.00 -18.60 10.40
C THR A 59 -2.74 -19.65 9.60
#